data_AF-A0A2D5Z504-F1
#
_entry.id   AF-A0A2D5Z504-F1
#
_cell.length_a   1.000
_cell.length_b   1.000
_cell.length_c   1.000
_cell.angle_alpha   90.00
_cell.angle_beta   90.00
_cell.angle_gamma   90.00
#
_symmetry.space_group_name_H-M   'P 1'
#
loop_
_entity.id
_entity.type
_entity.pdbx_description
1 polymer ?
#
loop_
_entity_poly.entity_id
_entity_poly.type
_entity_poly.pdbx_seq_one_letter_code
_entity_poly.pdbx_strand_id
1 'polypeptide(L)' 'MSDPIRGIFCPHVIPFDERGAINESELRRIIDFLIEKGVTGMYPNGSTGEVRRRTEAERRRIIRIVTEQT' A
#
# COMPACT_ATOMS: atom_id res chain seq x y z
N MET A 1 18.65 10.31 -12.90
CA MET A 1 17.49 9.41 -13.11
C MET A 1 16.66 10.06 -14.19
N SER A 2 16.55 9.47 -15.37
CA SER A 2 16.11 10.19 -16.57
C SER A 2 15.11 9.44 -17.45
N ASP A 3 14.50 8.36 -16.96
CA ASP A 3 13.37 7.72 -17.64
C ASP A 3 12.09 7.88 -16.82
N PRO A 4 10.96 8.28 -17.45
CA PRO A 4 9.66 8.29 -16.79
C PRO A 4 9.27 6.88 -16.33
N ILE A 5 8.71 6.76 -15.12
CA ILE A 5 8.04 5.53 -14.69
C ILE A 5 6.84 5.26 -15.60
N ARG A 6 6.65 4.00 -16.02
CA ARG A 6 5.59 3.56 -16.94
C ARG A 6 4.93 2.29 -16.43
N GLY A 7 3.69 2.05 -16.82
CA GLY A 7 2.92 0.86 -16.44
C GLY A 7 1.80 1.17 -15.44
N ILE A 8 1.32 0.12 -14.76
CA ILE A 8 0.19 0.21 -13.84
C ILE A 8 0.72 0.36 -12.42
N PHE A 9 0.53 1.54 -11.82
CA PHE A 9 0.81 1.78 -10.41
C PHE A 9 -0.52 1.84 -9.66
N CYS A 10 -0.81 0.82 -8.85
CA CYS A 10 -2.14 0.66 -8.28
C CYS A 10 -2.29 1.45 -6.96
N PRO A 11 -3.15 2.51 -6.93
CA PRO A 11 -3.65 3.04 -5.66
C PRO A 11 -4.56 2.00 -5.01
N HIS A 12 -4.13 1.49 -3.86
CA HIS A 12 -4.82 0.42 -3.14
C HIS A 12 -5.31 0.91 -1.78
N VAL A 13 -6.32 0.20 -1.26
CA VAL A 13 -6.87 0.43 0.07
C VAL A 13 -5.89 -0.05 1.14
N ILE A 14 -5.91 0.60 2.30
CA ILE A 14 -5.23 0.11 3.51
C ILE A 14 -6.33 -0.47 4.42
N PRO A 15 -6.39 -1.80 4.61
CA PRO A 15 -7.40 -2.39 5.47
C PRO A 15 -7.10 -2.07 6.93
N PHE A 16 -8.17 -1.80 7.69
CA PHE A 16 -8.12 -1.57 9.13
C PHE A 16 -9.00 -2.59 9.85
N ASP A 17 -8.64 -2.92 11.09
CA ASP A 17 -9.47 -3.75 11.96
C ASP A 17 -10.61 -2.94 12.61
N GLU A 18 -11.44 -3.61 13.40
CA GLU A 18 -12.57 -3.00 14.11
C GLU A 18 -12.13 -1.92 15.12
N ARG A 19 -10.85 -1.90 15.51
CA ARG A 19 -10.25 -0.91 16.42
C ARG A 19 -9.60 0.24 15.65
N GLY A 20 -9.65 0.23 14.32
CA GLY A 20 -9.05 1.23 13.45
C GLY A 20 -7.54 1.09 13.28
N ALA A 21 -6.93 0.00 13.76
CA ALA A 21 -5.52 -0.29 13.57
C ALA A 21 -5.30 -0.95 12.20
N ILE A 22 -4.09 -0.79 11.63
CA ILE A 22 -3.75 -1.38 10.33
C ILE A 22 -3.88 -2.91 10.42
N ASN A 23 -4.74 -3.48 9.57
CA ASN A 23 -4.85 -4.92 9.39
C ASN A 23 -3.73 -5.40 8.47
N GLU A 24 -2.59 -5.74 9.06
CA GLU A 24 -1.37 -6.07 8.33
C GLU A 24 -1.49 -7.34 7.48
N SER A 25 -2.18 -8.38 7.97
CA SER A 25 -2.35 -9.63 7.22
C SER A 25 -3.18 -9.41 5.95
N GLU A 26 -4.27 -8.65 6.04
CA GLU A 26 -5.08 -8.34 4.87
C GLU A 26 -4.35 -7.39 3.91
N LEU A 27 -3.56 -6.45 4.42
CA LEU A 27 -2.74 -5.57 3.58
C LEU A 27 -1.75 -6.40 2.75
N ARG A 28 -1.03 -7.35 3.37
CA ARG A 28 -0.11 -8.26 2.67
C ARG A 28 -0.84 -9.11 1.62
N ARG A 29 -2.00 -9.65 1.94
CA ARG A 29 -2.84 -10.42 0.98
C ARG A 29 -3.26 -9.58 -0.24
N ILE A 30 -3.60 -8.30 -0.03
CA ILE A 30 -3.93 -7.38 -1.13
C ILE A 30 -2.70 -7.09 -1.99
N ILE A 31 -1.54 -6.88 -1.37
CA ILE A 31 -0.28 -6.67 -2.08
C ILE A 31 0.05 -7.89 -2.95
N ASP A 32 0.00 -9.09 -2.39
CA ASP A 32 0.26 -10.34 -3.13
C ASP A 32 -0.66 -10.50 -4.33
N PHE A 33 -1.96 -10.23 -4.15
CA PHE A 33 -2.93 -10.26 -5.23
C PHE A 33 -2.56 -9.27 -6.35
N LEU A 34 -2.19 -8.03 -6.01
CA LEU A 34 -1.85 -7.01 -7.00
C LEU A 34 -0.57 -7.37 -7.76
N ILE A 35 0.44 -7.90 -7.06
CA ILE A 35 1.67 -8.40 -7.67
C ILE A 35 1.35 -9.55 -8.62
N GLU A 36 0.52 -10.51 -8.21
CA GLU A 36 0.07 -11.63 -9.06
C GLU A 36 -0.65 -11.14 -10.33
N LYS A 37 -1.41 -10.04 -10.26
CA LYS A 37 -2.06 -9.41 -11.43
C LYS A 37 -1.14 -8.57 -12.29
N GLY A 38 0.16 -8.49 -11.97
CA GLY A 38 1.17 -7.88 -12.82
C GLY A 38 1.15 -6.36 -12.80
N VAL A 39 0.78 -5.73 -11.67
CA VAL A 39 0.98 -4.28 -11.52
C VAL A 39 2.48 -3.97 -11.59
N THR A 40 2.82 -2.84 -12.21
CA THR A 40 4.21 -2.42 -12.38
C THR A 40 4.81 -1.85 -11.10
N GLY A 41 3.96 -1.35 -10.20
CA GLY A 41 4.40 -0.93 -8.88
C GLY A 41 3.26 -0.62 -7.93
N MET A 42 3.63 -0.47 -6.67
CA MET A 42 2.71 -0.14 -5.60
C MET A 42 2.64 1.37 -5.39
N TYR A 43 1.43 1.89 -5.15
CA TYR A 43 1.20 3.28 -4.76
C TYR A 43 0.48 3.32 -3.39
N PRO A 44 1.20 3.11 -2.28
CA PRO A 44 0.64 3.19 -0.93
C PRO A 44 0.49 4.66 -0.48
N ASN A 45 -0.22 4.87 0.63
CA ASN A 45 -0.43 6.21 1.21
C ASN A 45 -1.04 7.23 0.22
N GLY A 46 -1.82 6.75 -0.75
CA GLY A 46 -2.66 7.59 -1.61
C GLY A 46 -3.95 8.03 -0.91
N SER A 47 -4.78 8.79 -1.64
CA SER A 47 -6.15 9.12 -1.19
C SER A 47 -7.00 7.86 -0.96
N THR A 48 -6.86 6.85 -1.82
CA THR A 48 -7.51 5.52 -1.70
C THR A 48 -7.10 4.77 -0.43
N GLY A 49 -5.86 4.99 0.03
CA GLY A 49 -5.35 4.43 1.29
C GLY A 49 -5.65 5.31 2.52
N GLU A 50 -6.46 6.35 2.37
CA GLU A 50 -6.87 7.27 3.43
C GLU A 50 -5.72 7.97 4.17
N VAL A 51 -4.62 8.26 3.47
CA VAL A 51 -3.39 8.82 4.07
C VAL A 51 -3.63 10.05 4.98
N ARG A 52 -4.56 10.94 4.60
CA ARG A 52 -4.86 12.15 5.38
C ARG A 52 -5.47 11.87 6.75
N ARG A 53 -6.08 10.69 6.95
CA ARG A 53 -6.65 10.25 8.22
C ARG A 53 -5.65 9.47 9.08
N ARG A 54 -4.41 9.32 8.63
CA ARG A 54 -3.37 8.53 9.32
C ARG A 54 -2.30 9.43 9.92
N THR A 55 -1.77 9.01 11.06
CA THR A 55 -0.59 9.60 11.70
C THR A 55 0.67 9.31 10.89
N GLU A 56 1.75 10.05 11.14
CA GLU A 56 3.04 9.79 10.51
C GLU A 56 3.57 8.38 10.80
N ALA A 57 3.43 7.91 12.04
CA ALA A 57 3.87 6.59 12.46
C ALA A 57 3.13 5.47 11.70
N GLU A 58 1.81 5.60 11.53
CA GLU A 58 1.02 4.66 10.72
C GLU A 58 1.45 4.69 9.25
N ARG A 59 1.66 5.89 8.67
CA ARG A 59 2.12 6.01 7.27
C ARG A 59 3.47 5.34 7.05
N ARG A 60 4.42 5.49 7.99
CA ARG A 60 5.72 4.81 7.97
C ARG A 60 5.56 3.29 8.09
N ARG A 61 4.67 2.83 8.97
CA ARG A 61 4.37 1.39 9.10
C ARG A 61 3.80 0.80 7.82
N ILE A 62 2.87 1.50 7.15
CA ILE A 62 2.31 1.10 5.86
C ILE A 62 3.43 0.95 4.81
N ILE A 63 4.31 1.95 4.69
CA ILE A 63 5.44 1.87 3.75
C ILE A 63 6.29 0.63 4.05
N ARG A 64 6.65 0.41 5.32
CA ARG A 64 7.45 -0.74 5.72
C ARG A 64 6.81 -2.07 5.30
N ILE A 65 5.52 -2.27 5.61
CA ILE A 65 4.79 -3.49 5.23
C ILE A 65 4.82 -3.69 3.71
N VAL A 66 4.54 -2.63 2.94
CA VAL A 66 4.49 -2.69 1.47
C VAL A 66 5.86 -2.98 0.86
N THR A 67 6.93 -2.43 1.43
CA THR A 67 8.31 -2.67 0.93
C THR A 67 8.88 -4.01 1.33
N GLU A 68 8.39 -4.62 2.42
CA GLU A 68 8.81 -5.94 2.89
C GLU A 68 8.11 -7.08 2.13
N GLN A 69 6.97 -6.81 1.49
CA GLN A 69 6.21 -7.80 0.73
C GLN A 69 6.65 -7.78 -0.75
N THR A 70 7.07 -8.93 -1.29
CA THR A 70 7.65 -9.08 -2.64
C THR A 70 6.95 -10.12 -3.47
#